data_AF-A0A7S1SB77-F1
#
_entry.id   AF-A0A7S1SB77-F1
#
_cell.length_a   1.000
_cell.length_b   1.000
_cell.length_c   1.000
_cell.angle_alpha   90.00
_cell.angle_beta   90.00
_cell.angle_gamma   90.00
#
_symmetry.space_group_name_H-M   'P 1'
#
loop_
_entity.id
_entity.type
_entity.pdbx_description
1 polymer ?
#
loop_
_entity_poly.entity_id
_entity_poly.type
_entity_poly.pdbx_seq_one_letter_code
_entity_poly.pdbx_strand_id
1 'polypeptide(L)'
;TPGLVLLASGGLCEFCGTGEDLLEDLLRRGQLMRAGPEQALGRLCDLAQQRWRDEEGGLCDDVTGLLLLWPSSDEGESSPSTVAQSPQHGGAAQAAHFAAPVSYAPAPSYAPPQPA
;
A
#
# COMPACT_ATOMS: atom_id res chain seq x y z
N THR A 1 -8.42 -0.61 -27.33
CA THR A 1 -8.59 0.74 -26.75
C THR A 1 -7.89 0.76 -25.41
N PRO A 2 -7.11 1.79 -25.09
CA PRO A 2 -6.61 1.96 -23.74
C PRO A 2 -7.78 2.18 -22.78
N GLY A 3 -7.63 1.73 -21.54
CA GLY A 3 -8.70 1.81 -20.57
C GLY A 3 -8.28 1.41 -19.18
N LEU A 4 -9.13 1.74 -18.22
CA LEU A 4 -8.93 1.46 -16.81
C LEU A 4 -10.26 1.06 -16.19
N VAL A 5 -10.22 0.04 -15.33
CA VAL A 5 -11.35 -0.39 -14.50
C VAL A 5 -10.85 -0.55 -13.07
N LEU A 6 -11.52 0.10 -12.12
CA LEU A 6 -11.33 -0.08 -10.69
C LEU A 6 -12.56 -0.79 -10.11
N LEU A 7 -12.33 -1.92 -9.45
CA LEU A 7 -13.33 -2.60 -8.62
C LEU A 7 -12.94 -2.38 -7.17
N ALA A 8 -13.87 -1.94 -6.34
CA ALA A 8 -13.60 -1.49 -4.97
C ALA A 8 -14.63 -2.06 -3.99
N SER A 9 -14.20 -2.41 -2.78
CA SER A 9 -15.10 -2.79 -1.68
C SER A 9 -15.82 -1.57 -1.11
N GLY A 10 -16.88 -1.82 -0.32
CA GLY A 10 -17.56 -0.76 0.44
C GLY A 10 -16.58 0.01 1.33
N GLY A 11 -15.70 -0.70 2.04
CA GLY A 11 -14.62 -0.09 2.83
C GLY A 11 -13.68 0.82 2.03
N LEU A 12 -13.46 0.59 0.74
CA LEU A 12 -12.68 1.52 -0.08
C LEU A 12 -13.49 2.76 -0.52
N CYS A 13 -14.79 2.62 -0.74
CA CYS A 13 -15.64 3.68 -1.31
C CYS A 13 -16.29 4.60 -0.27
N GLU A 14 -16.64 4.09 0.91
CA GLU A 14 -17.56 4.74 1.88
C GLU A 14 -17.25 6.23 2.13
N PHE A 15 -15.97 6.54 2.39
CA PHE A 15 -15.50 7.91 2.67
C PHE A 15 -14.66 8.50 1.54
N CYS A 16 -14.64 7.86 0.37
CA CYS A 16 -13.83 8.29 -0.75
C CYS A 16 -14.55 9.24 -1.73
N GLY A 17 -15.85 9.47 -1.55
CA GLY A 17 -16.65 10.34 -2.41
C GLY A 17 -17.31 9.54 -3.54
N THR A 18 -17.41 10.13 -4.73
CA THR A 18 -17.97 9.44 -5.90
C THR A 18 -16.91 8.59 -6.63
N GLY A 19 -17.36 7.82 -7.63
CA GLY A 19 -16.44 7.06 -8.49
C GLY A 19 -15.47 7.96 -9.26
N GLU A 20 -15.90 9.17 -9.62
CA GLU A 20 -15.06 10.18 -10.26
C GLU A 20 -13.98 10.71 -9.31
N ASP A 21 -14.31 10.94 -8.05
CA ASP A 21 -13.35 11.39 -7.03
C ASP A 21 -12.28 10.32 -6.80
N LEU A 22 -12.70 9.05 -6.70
CA LEU A 22 -11.80 7.89 -6.61
C LEU A 22 -10.87 7.79 -7.82
N LEU A 23 -11.41 8.01 -9.02
CA LEU A 23 -10.61 8.01 -10.24
C LEU A 23 -9.60 9.17 -10.27
N GLU A 24 -10.01 10.38 -9.86
CA GLU A 24 -9.08 11.51 -9.74
C GLU A 24 -7.98 11.21 -8.72
N ASP A 25 -8.33 10.69 -7.55
CA ASP A 25 -7.35 10.34 -6.52
C ASP A 25 -6.39 9.25 -7.01
N LEU A 26 -6.86 8.25 -7.75
CA LEU A 26 -6.02 7.22 -8.36
C LEU A 26 -5.05 7.80 -9.41
N LEU A 27 -5.54 8.66 -10.30
CA LEU A 27 -4.74 9.25 -11.38
C LEU A 27 -3.73 10.28 -10.86
N ARG A 28 -4.18 11.16 -9.96
CA ARG A 28 -3.43 12.34 -9.51
C ARG A 28 -2.59 12.06 -8.27
N ARG A 29 -3.16 11.44 -7.24
CA ARG A 29 -2.47 11.15 -5.96
C ARG A 29 -1.78 9.79 -5.98
N GLY A 30 -2.42 8.79 -6.59
CA GLY A 30 -1.83 7.48 -6.85
C GLY A 30 -0.67 7.54 -7.84
N GLN A 31 -0.58 8.62 -8.63
CA GLN A 31 0.44 8.81 -9.66
C GLN A 31 0.49 7.61 -10.62
N LEU A 32 -0.67 7.09 -11.01
CA LEU A 32 -0.80 5.82 -11.75
C LEU A 32 0.21 5.66 -12.90
N MET A 33 0.39 6.71 -13.71
CA MET A 33 1.31 6.68 -14.85
C MET A 33 2.80 6.69 -14.48
N ARG A 34 3.15 7.22 -13.29
CA ARG A 34 4.54 7.37 -12.85
C ARG A 34 4.98 6.26 -11.89
N ALA A 35 4.08 5.87 -10.98
CA ALA A 35 4.31 4.92 -9.90
C ALA A 35 3.90 3.50 -10.27
N GLY A 36 3.04 3.35 -11.28
CA GLY A 36 2.46 2.09 -11.68
C GLY A 36 1.18 1.75 -10.91
N PRO A 37 0.42 0.74 -11.39
CA PRO A 37 -0.92 0.40 -10.90
C PRO A 37 -0.92 -0.08 -9.44
N GLU A 38 0.04 -0.90 -9.06
CA GLU A 38 0.11 -1.46 -7.70
C GLU A 38 0.33 -0.36 -6.65
N GLN A 39 1.32 0.51 -6.86
CA GLN A 39 1.60 1.60 -5.93
C GLN A 39 0.46 2.63 -5.90
N ALA A 40 -0.14 2.93 -7.05
CA ALA A 40 -1.28 3.84 -7.12
C ALA A 40 -2.49 3.33 -6.34
N LEU A 41 -2.81 2.04 -6.51
CA LEU A 41 -3.88 1.39 -5.78
C LEU A 41 -3.58 1.29 -4.28
N GLY A 42 -2.34 0.96 -3.90
CA GLY A 42 -1.92 0.93 -2.50
C GLY A 42 -2.12 2.28 -1.80
N ARG A 43 -1.70 3.38 -2.45
CA ARG A 43 -1.94 4.74 -1.92
C ARG A 43 -3.41 5.09 -1.79
N LEU A 44 -4.24 4.62 -2.72
CA LEU A 44 -5.69 4.82 -2.65
C LEU A 44 -6.28 4.07 -1.45
N CYS A 45 -5.82 2.83 -1.20
CA CYS A 45 -6.20 2.07 -0.02
C CYS A 45 -5.76 2.78 1.28
N ASP A 46 -4.53 3.28 1.35
CA ASP A 46 -4.02 4.03 2.51
C ASP A 46 -4.86 5.27 2.80
N LEU A 47 -5.25 5.99 1.74
CA LEU A 47 -6.12 7.16 1.83
C LEU A 47 -7.51 6.79 2.36
N ALA A 48 -8.11 5.71 1.85
CA ALA A 48 -9.40 5.22 2.33
C ALA A 48 -9.32 4.84 3.82
N GLN A 49 -8.30 4.10 4.23
CA GLN A 49 -8.09 3.74 5.63
C GLN A 49 -7.86 4.96 6.54
N GLN A 50 -7.19 5.99 6.03
CA GLN A 50 -7.03 7.23 6.77
C GLN A 50 -8.39 7.90 6.99
N ARG A 51 -9.21 8.04 5.94
CA ARG A 51 -10.54 8.66 6.05
C ARG A 51 -11.47 7.88 6.98
N TRP A 52 -11.45 6.55 6.92
CA TRP A 52 -12.15 5.70 7.89
C TRP A 52 -11.77 6.02 9.33
N ARG A 53 -10.47 6.09 9.63
CA ARG A 53 -10.01 6.37 10.99
C ARG A 53 -10.37 7.79 11.45
N ASP A 54 -10.36 8.75 10.53
CA ASP A 54 -10.69 10.14 10.82
C ASP A 54 -12.21 10.30 11.12
N GLU A 55 -13.08 9.59 10.41
CA GLU A 55 -14.54 9.67 10.57
C GLU A 55 -15.08 8.75 11.69
N GLU A 56 -14.58 7.52 11.79
CA GLU A 56 -15.09 6.48 12.71
C GLU A 56 -14.19 6.27 13.94
N GLY A 57 -13.44 7.30 14.34
CA GLY A 57 -12.70 7.31 15.60
C GLY A 57 -11.64 6.22 15.74
N GLY A 58 -10.98 5.86 14.64
CA GLY A 58 -9.91 4.86 14.60
C GLY A 58 -10.35 3.46 14.14
N LEU A 59 -11.64 3.23 13.89
CA LEU A 59 -12.13 2.01 13.23
C LEU A 59 -11.94 2.10 11.72
N CYS A 60 -11.80 0.95 11.06
CA CYS A 60 -11.65 0.83 9.61
C CYS A 60 -12.20 -0.52 9.17
N ASP A 61 -13.09 -0.52 8.18
CA ASP A 61 -13.52 -1.74 7.49
C ASP A 61 -12.42 -2.27 6.56
N ASP A 62 -12.59 -3.48 6.04
CA ASP A 62 -11.65 -4.09 5.11
C ASP A 62 -11.63 -3.31 3.77
N VAL A 63 -10.46 -2.74 3.48
CA VAL A 63 -10.21 -1.96 2.25
C VAL A 63 -9.62 -2.86 1.18
N THR A 64 -10.40 -3.13 0.14
CA THR A 64 -9.97 -3.97 -1.00
C THR A 64 -10.23 -3.25 -2.31
N GLY A 65 -9.26 -3.30 -3.22
CA GLY A 65 -9.40 -2.83 -4.58
C GLY A 65 -8.74 -3.77 -5.58
N LEU A 66 -9.25 -3.81 -6.81
CA LEU A 66 -8.66 -4.48 -7.95
C LEU A 66 -8.61 -3.50 -9.12
N LEU A 67 -7.40 -3.27 -9.65
CA LEU A 67 -7.16 -2.33 -10.74
C LEU A 67 -6.76 -3.08 -12.01
N LEU A 68 -7.54 -2.90 -13.07
CA LEU A 68 -7.23 -3.41 -14.40
C LEU A 68 -6.84 -2.22 -15.29
N LEU A 69 -5.66 -2.29 -15.89
CA LEU A 69 -5.09 -1.25 -16.74
C LEU A 69 -4.72 -1.85 -18.11
N TRP A 70 -5.25 -1.26 -19.17
CA TRP A 70 -4.87 -1.55 -20.55
C TRP A 70 -4.16 -0.33 -21.12
N PRO A 71 -2.81 -0.31 -21.17
CA PRO A 71 -2.09 0.79 -21.79
C PRO A 71 -2.29 0.80 -23.31
N SER A 72 -2.11 1.97 -23.93
CA SER A 72 -2.00 2.06 -25.39
C SER A 72 -0.73 1.34 -25.83
N SER A 73 -0.78 0.55 -26.90
CA SER A 73 0.36 -0.22 -27.44
C SER A 73 1.58 0.62 -27.88
N ASP A 74 1.55 1.94 -27.74
CA ASP A 74 2.65 2.85 -28.09
C ASP A 74 3.63 3.13 -26.94
N GLU A 75 3.32 2.73 -25.70
CA GLU A 75 4.25 2.94 -24.58
C GLU A 75 5.21 1.75 -24.50
N GLY A 76 6.35 1.93 -25.17
CA GLY A 76 7.39 0.95 -25.38
C GLY A 76 7.83 0.21 -24.11
N GLU A 77 8.01 -1.09 -24.29
CA GLU A 77 8.75 -2.01 -23.45
C GLU A 77 10.09 -1.40 -23.01
N SER A 78 10.10 -0.67 -21.89
CA SER A 78 11.33 -0.38 -21.18
C SER A 78 11.64 -1.60 -20.31
N SER A 79 12.11 -2.66 -20.95
CA SER A 79 12.64 -3.83 -20.24
C SER A 79 13.78 -3.35 -19.33
N PRO A 80 13.78 -3.63 -18.01
CA PRO A 80 14.95 -3.36 -17.21
C PRO A 80 16.07 -4.26 -17.72
N SER A 81 17.11 -3.66 -18.29
CA SER A 81 18.37 -4.33 -18.57
C SER A 81 18.98 -4.73 -17.23
N THR A 82 18.73 -5.96 -16.80
CA THR A 82 19.44 -6.61 -15.71
C THR A 82 20.90 -6.75 -16.13
N VAL A 83 21.72 -5.75 -15.76
CA VAL A 83 23.16 -5.90 -15.77
C VAL A 83 23.49 -6.85 -14.63
N ALA A 84 23.67 -8.13 -14.96
CA ALA A 84 24.23 -9.12 -14.06
C ALA A 84 25.69 -8.75 -13.75
N GLN A 85 25.91 -7.88 -12.76
CA GLN A 85 27.22 -7.72 -12.16
C GLN A 85 27.41 -8.78 -11.09
N SER A 86 28.27 -9.75 -11.40
CA SER A 86 28.76 -10.75 -10.46
C SER A 86 29.56 -10.06 -9.35
N PRO A 87 29.28 -10.30 -8.05
CA PRO A 87 30.13 -9.80 -6.99
C PRO A 87 31.40 -10.65 -6.92
N GLN A 88 32.52 -10.10 -7.40
CA GLN A 88 33.84 -10.64 -7.12
C GLN A 88 34.17 -10.49 -5.64
N HIS A 89 34.57 -11.60 -5.04
CA HIS A 89 35.09 -11.70 -3.67
C HIS A 89 36.31 -10.81 -3.47
N GLY A 90 36.32 -10.03 -2.38
CA GLY A 90 37.51 -9.27 -1.98
C GLY A 90 37.37 -8.45 -0.71
N GLY A 91 37.59 -9.09 0.45
CA GLY A 91 38.39 -8.55 1.56
C GLY A 91 37.95 -7.26 2.28
N ALA A 92 37.37 -7.48 3.48
CA ALA A 92 37.66 -6.83 4.77
C ALA A 92 37.76 -5.29 4.89
N ALA A 93 36.87 -4.68 5.69
CA ALA A 93 37.16 -4.25 7.07
C ALA A 93 36.01 -3.39 7.65
N GLN A 94 35.56 -3.75 8.87
CA GLN A 94 35.18 -2.93 10.05
C GLN A 94 34.44 -1.58 9.85
N ALA A 95 33.54 -1.11 10.71
CA ALA A 95 32.80 -1.57 11.88
C ALA A 95 31.92 -0.35 12.30
N ALA A 96 30.68 -0.57 12.75
CA ALA A 96 29.97 0.24 13.77
C ALA A 96 28.56 -0.35 13.94
N HIS A 97 28.29 -1.12 15.00
CA HIS A 97 27.86 -0.69 16.33
C HIS A 97 26.40 -0.18 16.42
N PHE A 98 25.59 -1.05 17.04
CA PHE A 98 24.39 -0.82 17.85
C PHE A 98 23.09 -0.34 17.21
N ALA A 99 22.14 -1.28 17.07
CA ALA A 99 20.76 -1.06 17.51
C ALA A 99 20.30 -2.33 18.25
N ALA A 100 19.93 -2.17 19.52
CA ALA A 100 19.55 -3.25 20.43
C ALA A 100 18.23 -3.94 20.04
N PRO A 101 17.99 -5.21 20.45
CA PRO A 101 16.68 -5.84 20.31
C PRO A 101 15.68 -5.23 21.31
N VAL A 102 14.53 -4.80 20.82
CA VAL A 102 13.39 -4.37 21.65
C VAL A 102 12.79 -5.61 22.31
N SER A 103 12.86 -5.66 23.63
CA SER A 103 12.22 -6.69 24.45
C SER A 103 10.73 -6.38 24.58
N TYR A 104 9.85 -7.25 24.08
CA TYR A 104 8.42 -7.16 24.34
C TYR A 104 8.10 -7.72 25.73
N ALA A 105 7.40 -6.93 26.55
CA ALA A 105 6.80 -7.43 27.78
C ALA A 105 5.54 -8.24 27.44
N PRO A 106 5.26 -9.37 28.14
CA PRO A 106 4.02 -10.11 27.95
C PRO A 106 2.83 -9.30 28.49
N ALA A 107 1.70 -9.39 27.79
CA ALA A 107 0.45 -8.73 28.14
C ALA A 107 -0.10 -9.22 29.51
N PRO A 108 -0.78 -8.37 30.28
CA PRO A 108 -1.43 -8.79 31.52
C PRO A 108 -2.58 -9.77 31.24
N SER A 109 -2.62 -10.85 32.02
CA SER A 109 -3.69 -11.85 32.00
C SER A 109 -4.98 -11.22 32.53
N TYR A 110 -6.02 -11.18 31.71
CA TYR A 110 -7.35 -10.71 32.10
C TYR A 110 -8.07 -11.81 32.88
N ALA A 111 -8.34 -11.58 34.18
CA ALA A 111 -9.22 -12.43 34.96
C ALA A 111 -10.68 -11.99 34.75
N PRO A 112 -11.58 -12.87 34.31
CA PRO A 112 -12.98 -12.52 34.16
C PRO A 112 -13.64 -12.26 35.53
N PRO A 113 -14.59 -11.32 35.63
CA PRO A 113 -15.31 -11.05 36.87
C PRO A 113 -16.14 -12.26 37.28
N GLN A 114 -16.10 -12.61 38.57
CA GLN A 114 -16.95 -13.67 39.13
C GLN A 114 -18.38 -13.17 39.31
N PRO A 115 -19.41 -13.97 38.99
CA PRO A 115 -20.80 -13.63 39.23
C PRO A 115 -21.12 -13.64 40.73
N ALA A 116 -22.03 -12.75 41.13
CA ALA A 116 -22.58 -12.64 42.48
C ALA A 116 -23.59 -13.75 42.80
#